data_AF-A0A959F0V7-F1
#
_entry.id   AF-A0A959F0V7-F1
#
_cell.length_a   1.000
_cell.length_b   1.000
_cell.length_c   1.000
_cell.angle_alpha   90.00
_cell.angle_beta   90.00
_cell.angle_gamma   90.00
#
_symmetry.space_group_name_H-M   'P 1'
#
loop_
_entity.id
_entity.type
_entity.pdbx_description
1 polymer ?
#
loop_
_entity_poly.entity_id
_entity_poly.type
_entity_poly.pdbx_seq_one_letter_code
_entity_poly.pdbx_strand_id
1 'polypeptide(L)'
;MKRNFWTLVWLLVVGWPAIYGQTIPIEGVVLDSITRQPLPGATVVVRPAERGTTTDGGGRFTLSVPVLPQRLSISYVGYGPVELELNERPADPLLIVLRPEATELEQVVVSPDNQPLPLSDGDEYVVVDFALTGE
;
A
#
# COMPACT_ATOMS: atom_id res chain seq x y z
N MET A 1 -34.82 -46.84 26.61
CA MET A 1 -34.43 -45.49 26.17
C MET A 1 -32.98 -45.24 26.55
N LYS A 2 -32.00 -45.61 25.70
CA LYS A 2 -30.55 -45.33 25.94
C LYS A 2 -29.65 -45.46 24.69
N ARG A 3 -30.25 -45.54 23.48
CA ARG A 3 -29.50 -45.88 22.24
C ARG A 3 -29.26 -44.68 21.32
N ASN A 4 -29.73 -43.51 21.72
CA ASN A 4 -29.77 -42.26 20.96
C ASN A 4 -29.00 -41.13 21.65
N PHE A 5 -28.37 -41.39 22.80
CA PHE A 5 -27.57 -40.40 23.52
C PHE A 5 -26.14 -40.29 22.98
N TRP A 6 -25.60 -41.37 22.39
CA TRP A 6 -24.22 -41.41 21.90
C TRP A 6 -24.04 -40.78 20.50
N THR A 7 -25.10 -40.78 19.69
CA THR A 7 -25.12 -40.13 18.37
C THR A 7 -25.04 -38.60 18.46
N LEU A 8 -25.57 -38.00 19.53
CA LEU A 8 -25.49 -36.55 19.73
C LEU A 8 -24.08 -36.07 20.18
N VAL A 9 -23.33 -36.93 20.87
CA VAL A 9 -21.94 -36.64 21.27
C VAL A 9 -20.97 -36.81 20.08
N TRP A 10 -21.27 -37.74 19.17
CA TRP A 10 -20.45 -37.95 17.97
C TRP A 10 -20.66 -36.86 16.90
N LEU A 11 -21.82 -36.22 16.87
CA LEU A 11 -22.13 -35.11 15.97
C LEU A 11 -21.52 -33.77 16.42
N LEU A 12 -21.06 -33.66 17.67
CA LEU A 12 -20.47 -32.45 18.24
C LEU A 12 -18.94 -32.35 18.06
N VAL A 13 -18.28 -33.41 17.58
CA VAL A 13 -16.80 -33.48 17.45
C VAL A 13 -16.33 -33.44 15.98
N VAL A 14 -17.25 -33.59 15.02
CA VAL A 14 -16.92 -33.60 13.58
C VAL A 14 -17.27 -32.25 12.97
N GLY A 15 -16.34 -31.30 13.09
CA GLY A 15 -16.44 -30.06 12.33
C GLY A 15 -15.76 -28.89 12.99
N TRP A 16 -14.45 -28.96 13.21
CA TRP A 16 -13.70 -27.72 13.15
C TRP A 16 -13.61 -27.33 11.68
N PRO A 17 -14.25 -26.23 11.24
CA PRO A 17 -13.95 -25.69 9.93
C PRO A 17 -12.47 -25.31 9.95
N ALA A 18 -11.65 -26.00 9.15
CA ALA A 18 -10.34 -25.50 8.81
C ALA A 18 -10.58 -24.20 8.03
N ILE A 19 -10.36 -23.07 8.71
CA ILE A 19 -10.38 -21.76 8.08
C ILE A 19 -9.15 -21.70 7.19
N TYR A 20 -9.28 -22.13 5.94
CA TYR A 20 -8.28 -21.87 4.92
C TYR A 20 -8.34 -20.37 4.61
N GLY A 21 -7.45 -19.59 5.22
CA GLY A 21 -7.19 -18.24 4.76
C GLY A 21 -6.65 -18.33 3.33
N GLN A 22 -7.50 -18.07 2.34
CA GLN A 22 -7.10 -18.05 0.94
C GLN A 22 -6.25 -16.81 0.73
N THR A 23 -4.93 -16.99 0.73
CA THR A 23 -3.99 -15.96 0.30
C THR A 23 -3.51 -16.27 -1.10
N ILE A 24 -3.41 -15.23 -1.92
CA ILE A 24 -2.96 -15.30 -3.30
C ILE A 24 -1.46 -15.02 -3.28
N PRO A 25 -0.60 -15.99 -3.60
CA PRO A 25 0.83 -15.75 -3.69
C PRO A 25 1.13 -14.91 -4.94
N ILE A 26 1.81 -13.79 -4.73
CA ILE A 26 2.36 -12.92 -5.76
C ILE A 26 3.87 -13.09 -5.71
N GLU A 27 4.45 -13.48 -6.83
CA GLU A 27 5.89 -13.64 -6.99
C GLU A 27 6.41 -12.59 -7.96
N GLY A 28 7.65 -12.17 -7.76
CA GLY A 28 8.32 -11.31 -8.70
C GLY A 28 9.80 -11.16 -8.43
N VAL A 29 10.45 -10.35 -9.26
CA VAL A 29 11.86 -10.01 -9.17
C VAL A 29 12.03 -8.51 -9.38
N VAL A 30 12.89 -7.91 -8.56
CA VAL A 30 13.24 -6.49 -8.60
C VAL A 30 14.65 -6.35 -9.17
N LEU A 31 14.78 -5.60 -10.26
CA LEU A 31 16.04 -5.35 -10.94
C LEU A 31 16.32 -3.84 -11.06
N ASP A 32 17.58 -3.49 -11.24
CA ASP A 32 18.02 -2.16 -11.63
C ASP A 32 17.75 -1.89 -13.12
N SER A 33 17.20 -0.73 -13.45
CA SER A 33 16.87 -0.33 -14.83
C SER A 33 18.12 -0.14 -15.74
N ILE A 34 19.23 0.33 -15.18
CA ILE A 34 20.50 0.64 -15.85
C ILE A 34 21.39 -0.59 -15.94
N THR A 35 21.71 -1.20 -14.79
CA THR A 35 22.67 -2.30 -14.68
C THR A 35 22.04 -3.67 -14.92
N ARG A 36 20.70 -3.76 -14.85
CA ARG A 36 19.93 -5.03 -14.88
C ARG A 36 20.35 -6.00 -13.79
N GLN A 37 21.01 -5.51 -12.73
CA GLN A 37 21.39 -6.33 -11.60
C GLN A 37 20.18 -6.54 -10.66
N PRO A 38 20.07 -7.71 -10.03
CA PRO A 38 19.05 -7.92 -9.02
C PRO A 38 19.28 -7.00 -7.82
N LEU A 39 18.19 -6.49 -7.26
CA LEU A 39 18.21 -5.59 -6.10
C LEU A 39 17.78 -6.34 -4.85
N PRO A 40 18.72 -6.88 -4.05
CA PRO A 40 18.41 -7.50 -2.77
C PRO A 40 18.06 -6.45 -1.71
N GLY A 41 17.10 -6.75 -0.84
CA GLY A 41 16.66 -5.83 0.23
C GLY A 41 15.74 -4.69 -0.22
N ALA A 42 15.21 -4.73 -1.45
CA ALA A 42 14.11 -3.87 -1.86
C ALA A 42 12.86 -4.19 -1.05
N THR A 43 12.16 -3.15 -0.60
CA THR A 43 10.95 -3.24 0.21
C THR A 43 9.73 -3.24 -0.69
N VAL A 44 8.86 -4.25 -0.55
CA VAL A 44 7.62 -4.40 -1.31
C VAL A 44 6.46 -4.38 -0.33
N VAL A 45 5.61 -3.35 -0.38
CA VAL A 45 4.49 -3.15 0.56
C VAL A 45 3.17 -3.08 -0.20
N VAL A 46 2.12 -3.69 0.33
CA VAL A 46 0.77 -3.64 -0.26
C VAL A 46 -0.05 -2.57 0.42
N ARG A 47 -0.37 -1.46 -0.25
CA ARG A 47 -1.15 -0.35 0.29
C ARG A 47 -2.67 -0.58 0.09
N PRO A 48 -3.52 -0.22 1.08
CA PRO A 48 -3.22 0.39 2.37
C PRO A 48 -2.85 -0.61 3.49
N ALA A 49 -2.67 -1.89 3.16
CA ALA A 49 -2.31 -2.88 4.16
C ALA A 49 -0.88 -2.65 4.71
N GLU A 50 -0.63 -3.08 5.94
CA GLU A 50 0.72 -3.05 6.52
C GLU A 50 1.52 -4.33 6.22
N ARG A 51 1.08 -5.11 5.22
CA ARG A 51 1.82 -6.28 4.78
C ARG A 51 2.85 -5.87 3.74
N GLY A 52 4.08 -6.28 3.97
CA GLY A 52 5.15 -6.17 3.02
C GLY A 52 6.12 -7.34 3.14
N THR A 53 7.01 -7.43 2.18
CA THR A 53 8.11 -8.38 2.13
C THR A 53 9.36 -7.66 1.61
N THR A 54 10.52 -8.26 1.79
CA THR A 54 11.77 -7.77 1.21
C THR A 54 12.28 -8.74 0.17
N THR A 55 13.01 -8.23 -0.82
CA THR A 55 13.63 -9.08 -1.84
C THR A 55 14.84 -9.85 -1.29
N ASP A 56 15.03 -11.07 -1.79
CA ASP A 56 16.15 -11.94 -1.44
C ASP A 56 17.47 -11.56 -2.17
N GLY A 57 18.53 -12.35 -1.98
CA GLY A 57 19.84 -12.15 -2.63
C GLY A 57 19.83 -12.15 -4.16
N GLY A 58 18.79 -12.73 -4.78
CA GLY A 58 18.56 -12.72 -6.22
C GLY A 58 17.54 -11.67 -6.67
N GLY A 59 17.14 -10.75 -5.79
CA GLY A 59 16.13 -9.73 -6.06
C GLY A 59 14.71 -10.28 -6.12
N ARG A 60 14.48 -11.54 -5.77
CA ARG A 60 13.15 -12.17 -5.85
C ARG A 60 12.35 -11.87 -4.59
N PHE A 61 11.04 -11.73 -4.73
CA PHE A 61 10.13 -11.61 -3.61
C PHE A 61 8.92 -12.52 -3.79
N THR A 62 8.34 -12.92 -2.67
CA THR A 62 7.07 -13.63 -2.60
C THR A 62 6.22 -12.97 -1.54
N LEU A 63 5.00 -12.56 -1.91
CA LEU A 63 4.08 -11.87 -1.04
C LEU A 63 2.68 -12.46 -1.18
N SER A 64 2.07 -12.84 -0.08
CA SER A 64 0.72 -13.40 -0.09
C SER A 64 -0.31 -12.33 0.24
N VAL A 65 -1.19 -12.02 -0.71
CA VAL A 65 -2.26 -11.01 -0.55
C VAL A 65 -3.62 -11.68 -0.33
N PRO A 66 -4.47 -11.19 0.60
CA PRO A 66 -5.74 -11.85 0.90
C PRO A 66 -6.84 -11.58 -0.13
N VAL A 67 -6.79 -10.42 -0.79
CA VAL A 67 -7.80 -9.95 -1.75
C VAL A 67 -7.12 -9.15 -2.86
N LEU A 68 -7.79 -9.05 -4.02
CA LEU A 68 -7.47 -8.17 -5.14
C LEU A 68 -8.71 -7.31 -5.46
N PRO A 69 -8.59 -6.10 -6.02
CA PRO A 69 -7.37 -5.43 -6.45
C PRO A 69 -6.53 -4.88 -5.28
N GLN A 70 -5.22 -4.72 -5.47
CA GLN A 70 -4.29 -4.17 -4.47
C GLN A 70 -3.26 -3.26 -5.13
N ARG A 71 -2.75 -2.28 -4.38
CA ARG A 71 -1.61 -1.45 -4.81
C ARG A 71 -0.34 -1.91 -4.14
N LEU A 72 0.69 -2.22 -4.92
CA LEU A 72 2.01 -2.56 -4.43
C LEU A 72 2.90 -1.33 -4.58
N SER A 73 3.56 -0.94 -3.51
CA SER A 73 4.58 0.09 -3.49
C SER A 73 5.93 -0.59 -3.26
N ILE A 74 6.84 -0.42 -4.21
CA ILE A 74 8.18 -0.97 -4.18
C ILE A 74 9.16 0.20 -3.99
N SER A 75 9.99 0.12 -2.96
CA SER A 75 10.99 1.13 -2.65
C SER A 75 12.34 0.50 -2.31
N TYR A 76 13.42 1.18 -2.69
CA TYR A 76 14.77 0.76 -2.37
C TYR A 76 15.66 1.99 -2.20
N VAL A 77 16.64 1.92 -1.30
CA VAL A 77 17.46 3.08 -0.93
C VAL A 77 18.29 3.54 -2.13
N GLY A 78 18.14 4.79 -2.54
CA GLY A 78 18.81 5.38 -3.72
C GLY A 78 18.08 5.14 -5.05
N TYR A 79 16.84 4.66 -5.02
CA TYR A 79 16.01 4.39 -6.20
C TYR A 79 14.65 5.05 -6.06
N GLY A 80 14.07 5.44 -7.18
CA GLY A 80 12.73 6.04 -7.20
C GLY A 80 11.67 4.99 -6.83
N PRO A 81 10.69 5.32 -5.98
CA PRO A 81 9.62 4.39 -5.63
C PRO A 81 8.73 4.11 -6.84
N VAL A 82 8.25 2.87 -6.96
CA VAL A 82 7.33 2.45 -8.03
C VAL A 82 6.05 1.92 -7.40
N GLU A 83 4.91 2.44 -7.85
CA GLU A 83 3.59 1.93 -7.49
C GLU A 83 3.01 1.10 -8.64
N LEU A 84 2.51 -0.08 -8.32
CA LEU A 84 1.90 -1.01 -9.27
C LEU A 84 0.51 -1.42 -8.77
N GLU A 85 -0.52 -1.24 -9.60
CA GLU A 85 -1.86 -1.73 -9.30
C GLU A 85 -2.01 -3.17 -9.80
N LEU A 86 -2.25 -4.11 -8.89
CA LEU A 86 -2.58 -5.50 -9.20
C LEU A 86 -4.10 -5.67 -9.16
N ASN A 87 -4.71 -5.72 -10.33
CA ASN A 87 -6.15 -5.96 -10.47
C ASN A 87 -6.52 -7.44 -10.41
N GLU A 88 -5.61 -8.30 -10.88
CA GLU A 88 -5.81 -9.73 -11.02
C GLU A 88 -4.52 -10.48 -10.69
N ARG A 89 -4.63 -11.80 -10.44
CA ARG A 89 -3.47 -12.62 -10.12
C ARG A 89 -2.61 -12.75 -11.37
N PRO A 90 -1.34 -12.31 -11.34
CA PRO A 90 -0.46 -12.48 -12.49
C PRO A 90 -0.19 -13.98 -12.73
N ALA A 91 -0.24 -14.38 -14.01
CA ALA A 91 0.08 -15.76 -14.42
C ALA A 91 1.58 -16.05 -14.31
N ASP A 92 2.41 -15.01 -14.50
CA ASP A 92 3.86 -15.06 -14.49
C ASP A 92 4.44 -14.22 -13.33
N PRO A 93 5.70 -14.47 -12.93
CA PRO A 93 6.38 -13.63 -11.95
C PRO A 93 6.48 -12.17 -12.43
N LEU A 94 6.14 -11.23 -11.56
CA LEU A 94 6.23 -9.80 -11.86
C LEU A 94 7.69 -9.38 -12.00
N LEU A 95 8.02 -8.70 -13.10
CA LEU A 95 9.31 -8.05 -13.29
C LEU A 95 9.17 -6.57 -12.95
N ILE A 96 9.75 -6.16 -11.82
CA ILE A 96 9.80 -4.74 -11.41
C ILE A 96 11.21 -4.22 -11.66
N VAL A 97 11.30 -3.11 -12.39
CA VAL A 97 12.55 -2.40 -12.63
C VAL A 97 12.52 -1.09 -11.87
N LEU A 98 13.49 -0.89 -10.98
CA LEU A 98 13.68 0.37 -10.28
C LEU A 98 14.73 1.20 -11.00
N ARG A 99 14.45 2.49 -11.13
CA ARG A 99 15.42 3.44 -11.68
C ARG A 99 16.22 4.03 -10.52
N PRO A 100 17.57 4.00 -10.58
CA PRO A 100 18.39 4.74 -9.63
C PRO A 100 17.97 6.20 -9.65
N GLU A 101 17.59 6.72 -8.49
CA GLU A 101 17.24 8.11 -8.31
C GLU A 101 18.52 8.79 -7.84
N ALA A 102 19.17 9.50 -8.75
CA ALA A 102 20.29 10.34 -8.41
C ALA A 102 19.76 11.59 -7.69
N THR A 103 19.27 11.41 -6.46
CA THR A 103 18.78 12.44 -5.54
C THR A 103 18.45 13.77 -6.22
N GLU A 104 17.38 13.82 -7.01
CA GLU A 104 16.61 15.05 -7.09
C GLU A 104 15.68 14.94 -5.89
N LEU A 105 15.97 15.72 -4.86
CA LEU A 105 15.15 15.82 -3.66
C LEU A 105 13.77 16.35 -4.08
N GLU A 106 12.88 15.49 -4.56
CA GLU A 106 11.46 15.75 -4.51
C GLU A 106 11.05 15.54 -3.06
N GLN A 107 11.34 16.60 -2.30
CA GLN A 107 10.80 16.91 -1.00
C GLN A 107 9.35 16.44 -0.99
N VAL A 108 9.08 15.33 -0.30
CA VAL A 108 7.73 15.01 0.14
C VAL A 108 7.31 16.27 0.90
N VAL A 109 6.50 17.10 0.26
CA VAL A 109 5.70 18.09 0.95
C VAL A 109 4.73 17.23 1.74
N VAL A 110 5.18 16.76 2.90
CA VAL A 110 4.31 16.60 4.03
C VAL A 110 3.79 18.01 4.18
N SER A 111 2.63 18.33 3.61
CA SER A 111 1.90 19.53 3.97
C SER A 111 1.47 19.28 5.40
N PRO A 112 2.15 19.81 6.42
CA PRO A 112 1.69 19.74 7.79
C PRO A 112 0.85 20.99 8.04
N ASP A 113 -0.03 21.38 7.11
CA ASP A 113 -0.75 22.64 7.22
C ASP A 113 -2.21 22.46 6.82
N ASN A 114 -2.97 22.08 7.84
CA ASN A 114 -4.38 22.41 7.95
C ASN A 114 -4.53 23.93 8.09
N GLN A 115 -4.29 24.69 7.01
CA GLN A 115 -4.41 26.14 7.02
C GLN A 115 -5.11 26.67 5.75
N PRO A 116 -6.34 27.20 5.85
CA PRO A 116 -6.60 28.44 5.14
C PRO A 116 -5.73 29.50 5.82
N LEU A 117 -4.63 29.88 5.17
CA LEU A 117 -3.83 31.01 5.63
C LEU A 117 -4.69 32.29 5.64
N PRO A 118 -4.67 33.05 6.75
CA PRO A 118 -5.33 34.35 6.82
C PRO A 118 -4.65 35.33 5.86
N LEU A 119 -5.45 36.09 5.13
CA LEU A 119 -4.99 37.16 4.24
C LEU A 119 -4.26 38.22 5.09
N SER A 120 -2.97 38.46 4.81
CA SER A 120 -2.13 39.54 5.38
C SER A 120 -1.96 40.60 4.29
N ASP A 121 -2.70 41.70 4.38
CA ASP A 121 -2.22 43.01 4.84
C ASP A 121 -1.46 43.77 3.74
N GLY A 122 -2.04 44.85 3.21
CA GLY A 122 -1.24 45.82 2.44
C GLY A 122 -1.95 46.75 1.45
N ASP A 123 -3.11 46.38 0.90
CA ASP A 123 -3.70 47.15 -0.21
C ASP A 123 -4.99 47.86 0.23
N GLU A 124 -4.83 49.12 0.60
CA GLU A 124 -5.83 50.22 0.58
C GLU A 124 -7.09 50.07 1.44
N TYR A 125 -7.10 50.77 2.58
CA TYR A 125 -8.32 51.15 3.27
C TYR A 125 -9.12 52.11 2.40
N VAL A 126 -10.25 51.67 1.85
CA VAL A 126 -11.36 52.59 1.54
C VAL A 126 -12.39 52.46 2.64
N VAL A 127 -12.26 53.32 3.64
CA VAL A 127 -13.38 53.69 4.51
C VAL A 127 -14.41 54.42 3.64
N VAL A 128 -15.48 53.74 3.26
CA VAL A 128 -16.71 54.39 2.80
C VAL A 128 -17.78 54.24 3.87
N ASP A 129 -17.90 55.34 4.61
CA ASP A 129 -18.99 55.86 5.40
C ASP A 129 -20.12 54.91 5.87
N PHE A 130 -20.34 55.00 7.17
CA PHE A 130 -21.46 54.43 7.90
C PHE A 130 -22.77 55.11 7.46
N ALA A 131 -23.49 54.53 6.49
CA ALA A 131 -24.88 54.89 6.24
C ALA A 131 -25.80 53.79 6.79
N LEU A 132 -26.39 54.12 7.94
CA LEU A 132 -27.59 53.53 8.53
C LEU A 132 -28.72 53.37 7.51
N THR A 133 -29.64 52.44 7.82
CA THR A 133 -31.00 52.29 7.22
C THR A 133 -30.95 51.56 5.88
N GLY A 134 -31.61 50.43 5.65
CA GLY A 134 -32.87 49.91 6.18
C GLY A 134 -33.64 49.43 4.94
N GLU A 135 -34.11 48.18 4.97
CA GLU A 135 -35.36 47.60 4.42
C GLU A 135 -35.30 46.08 4.61
#